data_AF-A0A973EZP0-F1
#
_entry.id   AF-A0A973EZP0-F1
#
_cell.length_a   1.000
_cell.length_b   1.000
_cell.length_c   1.000
_cell.angle_alpha   90.00
_cell.angle_beta   90.00
_cell.angle_gamma   90.00
#
_symmetry.space_group_name_H-M   'P 1'
#
loop_
_entity.id
_entity.type
_entity.pdbx_description
1 polymer ?
#
loop_
_entity_poly.entity_id
_entity_poly.type
_entity_poly.pdbx_seq_one_letter_code
_entity_poly.pdbx_strand_id
1 'polypeptide(L)'
;MKRIMVDMDGVLADVYSRFYELHEQQTGQRIDEKEIAGLLEAEAFPDQLAWVRSPGFFRTVPVMPGSQESLRRINEKYDVIVVSLATEFPTSLIDKQLWLND
;
A
#
# COMPACT_ATOMS: atom_id res chain seq x y z
N MET A 1 1.85 -20.75 19.92
CA MET A 1 1.64 -19.29 19.75
C MET A 1 0.57 -19.10 18.69
N LYS A 2 -0.39 -18.17 18.86
CA LYS A 2 -1.35 -17.85 17.80
C LYS A 2 -0.66 -16.98 16.74
N ARG A 3 -1.11 -17.08 15.49
CA ARG A 3 -0.54 -16.36 14.35
C ARG A 3 -1.53 -15.34 13.80
N ILE A 4 -1.03 -14.18 13.40
CA ILE A 4 -1.79 -13.14 12.73
C ILE A 4 -1.13 -12.87 11.38
N MET A 5 -1.92 -13.00 10.31
CA MET A 5 -1.53 -12.60 8.97
C MET A 5 -1.95 -11.16 8.77
N VAL A 6 -1.02 -10.30 8.38
CA VAL A 6 -1.24 -8.86 8.21
C VAL A 6 -0.97 -8.53 6.76
N ASP A 7 -1.97 -7.93 6.10
CA ASP A 7 -1.80 -7.44 4.73
C ASP A 7 -0.81 -6.27 4.68
N MET A 8 -0.25 -5.98 3.51
CA MET A 8 0.69 -4.87 3.31
C MET A 8 0.00 -3.64 2.74
N ASP A 9 -0.65 -3.75 1.58
CA ASP A 9 -1.16 -2.61 0.82
C ASP A 9 -2.45 -2.09 1.47
N GLY A 10 -2.49 -0.81 1.84
CA GLY A 10 -3.61 -0.21 2.57
C GLY A 10 -3.64 -0.52 4.08
N VAL A 11 -2.67 -1.29 4.58
CA VAL A 11 -2.56 -1.64 6.03
C VAL A 11 -1.23 -1.20 6.63
N LEU A 12 -0.11 -1.55 5.98
CA LEU A 12 1.24 -1.15 6.39
C LEU A 12 1.82 -0.11 5.43
N ALA A 13 1.54 -0.26 4.14
CA ALA A 13 1.95 0.63 3.07
C ALA A 13 0.72 1.44 2.62
N ASP A 14 0.78 2.76 2.76
CA ASP A 14 -0.31 3.66 2.40
C ASP A 14 -0.33 3.96 0.89
N VAL A 15 -0.77 2.95 0.13
CA VAL A 15 -0.89 3.00 -1.33
C VAL A 15 -1.89 4.06 -1.80
N TYR A 16 -2.89 4.38 -0.98
CA TYR A 16 -3.93 5.34 -1.34
C TYR A 16 -3.38 6.76 -1.35
N SER A 17 -2.60 7.18 -0.34
CA SER A 17 -1.90 8.47 -0.38
C SER A 17 -1.04 8.62 -1.65
N ARG A 18 -0.38 7.53 -2.08
CA ARG A 18 0.40 7.54 -3.33
C ARG A 18 -0.48 7.68 -4.58
N PHE A 19 -1.65 7.04 -4.61
CA PHE A 19 -2.62 7.21 -5.71
C PHE A 19 -3.17 8.63 -5.79
N TYR A 20 -3.53 9.24 -4.67
CA TYR A 20 -3.97 10.65 -4.65
C TYR A 20 -2.87 11.58 -5.19
N GLU A 21 -1.63 11.39 -4.74
CA GLU A 21 -0.49 12.19 -5.18
C GLU A 21 -0.26 12.07 -6.69
N LEU A 22 -0.23 10.83 -7.21
CA LEU A 22 -0.02 10.58 -8.63
C LEU A 22 -1.17 11.09 -9.49
N HIS A 23 -2.41 10.95 -9.02
CA HIS A 23 -3.57 11.50 -9.68
C HIS A 23 -3.46 13.03 -9.78
N GLU A 24 -3.20 13.72 -8.66
CA GLU A 24 -3.07 15.18 -8.63
C GLU A 24 -1.90 15.67 -9.50
N GLN A 25 -0.77 14.96 -9.50
CA GLN A 25 0.36 15.27 -10.38
C GLN A 25 0.02 15.13 -11.87
N GLN A 26 -0.78 14.13 -12.25
CA GLN A 26 -1.11 13.84 -13.63
C GLN A 26 -2.25 14.70 -14.18
N THR A 27 -3.26 14.99 -13.36
CA THR A 27 -4.49 15.70 -13.79
C THR A 27 -4.53 17.15 -13.35
N GLY A 28 -3.73 17.54 -12.35
CA GLY A 28 -3.82 18.82 -11.66
C GLY A 28 -5.05 18.94 -10.75
N GLN A 29 -5.79 17.85 -10.52
CA GLN A 29 -7.02 17.84 -9.72
C GLN A 29 -6.81 17.05 -8.44
N ARG A 30 -7.29 17.58 -7.33
CA ARG A 30 -7.31 16.88 -6.05
C ARG A 30 -8.68 16.27 -5.84
N ILE A 31 -8.70 14.96 -5.55
CA ILE A 31 -9.93 14.21 -5.21
C ILE A 31 -10.18 14.34 -3.70
N ASP A 32 -11.44 14.59 -3.30
CA ASP A 32 -11.87 14.43 -1.91
C ASP A 32 -12.17 12.96 -1.64
N GLU A 33 -11.60 12.39 -0.58
CA GLU A 33 -11.81 11.00 -0.17
C GLU A 33 -13.30 10.64 -0.08
N LYS A 34 -14.15 11.59 0.34
CA LYS A 34 -15.60 11.37 0.45
C LYS A 34 -16.28 11.10 -0.89
N GLU A 35 -15.71 11.59 -1.99
CA GLU A 35 -16.27 11.41 -3.34
C GLU A 35 -16.02 10.01 -3.89
N ILE A 36 -14.97 9.35 -3.40
CA ILE A 36 -14.54 8.03 -3.89
C ILE A 36 -14.69 6.92 -2.86
N ALA A 37 -15.10 7.24 -1.64
CA ALA A 37 -15.36 6.26 -0.60
C ALA A 37 -16.41 5.22 -1.07
N GLY A 38 -16.02 3.94 -1.02
CA GLY A 38 -16.86 2.81 -1.44
C GLY A 38 -16.79 2.45 -2.93
N LEU A 39 -16.04 3.21 -3.73
CA LEU A 39 -15.75 2.84 -5.11
C LEU A 39 -14.64 1.79 -5.19
N LEU A 40 -14.58 1.05 -6.29
CA LEU A 40 -13.41 0.25 -6.63
C LEU A 40 -12.24 1.16 -7.02
N GLU A 41 -11.01 0.69 -6.79
CA GLU A 41 -9.80 1.45 -7.13
C GLU A 41 -9.75 1.85 -8.61
N ALA A 42 -10.20 0.99 -9.52
CA ALA A 42 -10.26 1.29 -10.95
C ALA A 42 -11.29 2.38 -11.30
N GLU A 43 -12.31 2.58 -10.47
CA GLU A 43 -13.30 3.65 -10.64
C GLU A 43 -12.77 4.97 -10.07
N ALA A 44 -12.14 4.92 -8.90
CA ALA A 44 -11.55 6.09 -8.24
C ALA A 44 -10.28 6.60 -8.94
N PHE A 45 -9.43 5.68 -9.42
CA PHE A 45 -8.13 5.94 -10.01
C PHE A 45 -7.96 5.12 -11.30
N PRO A 46 -8.51 5.59 -12.43
CA PRO A 46 -8.48 4.84 -13.69
C PRO A 46 -7.06 4.45 -14.17
N ASP A 47 -6.05 5.23 -13.80
CA ASP A 47 -4.65 5.02 -14.17
C ASP A 47 -3.85 4.17 -13.17
N GLN A 48 -4.48 3.66 -12.09
CA GLN A 48 -3.78 2.95 -11.01
C GLN A 48 -2.92 1.80 -11.53
N LEU A 49 -3.41 1.04 -12.52
CA LEU A 49 -2.68 -0.11 -13.07
C LEU A 49 -1.39 0.30 -13.77
N ALA A 50 -1.32 1.49 -14.37
CA ALA A 50 -0.11 2.01 -14.96
C ALA A 50 0.91 2.37 -13.88
N TRP A 51 0.44 2.95 -12.77
CA TRP A 51 1.29 3.35 -11.65
C TRP A 51 1.84 2.16 -10.87
N VAL A 52 1.00 1.20 -10.47
CA VAL A 52 1.45 0.00 -9.70
C VAL A 52 2.43 -0.88 -10.49
N ARG A 53 2.38 -0.84 -11.82
CA ARG A 53 3.33 -1.53 -12.72
C ARG A 53 4.66 -0.79 -12.88
N SER A 54 4.71 0.49 -12.51
CA SER A 54 5.92 1.29 -12.67
C SER A 54 6.98 0.85 -11.65
N PRO A 55 8.22 0.57 -12.08
CA PRO A 55 9.30 0.25 -11.17
C PRO A 55 9.48 1.33 -10.10
N GLY A 56 9.63 0.93 -8.85
CA GLY A 56 9.78 1.84 -7.72
C GLY A 56 8.46 2.34 -7.12
N PHE A 57 7.30 2.00 -7.69
CA PHE A 57 6.00 2.37 -7.10
C PHE A 57 5.93 1.95 -5.63
N PHE A 58 5.99 0.65 -5.35
CA PHE A 58 5.89 0.11 -3.99
C PHE A 58 7.07 0.53 -3.09
N ARG A 59 8.23 0.81 -3.69
CA ARG A 59 9.42 1.26 -2.95
C ARG A 59 9.22 2.63 -2.29
N THR A 60 8.40 3.48 -2.90
CA THR A 60 8.15 4.88 -2.51
C THR A 60 6.88 5.08 -1.70
N VAL A 61 6.09 4.02 -1.47
CA VAL A 61 4.84 4.13 -0.73
C VAL A 61 5.13 4.52 0.73
N PRO A 62 4.44 5.54 1.28
CA PRO A 62 4.62 5.93 2.67
C PRO A 62 4.13 4.84 3.63
N VAL A 63 4.72 4.80 4.84
CA VAL A 63 4.26 3.92 5.92
C VAL A 63 2.92 4.40 6.44
N MET A 64 1.95 3.50 6.58
CA MET A 64 0.64 3.78 7.16
C MET A 64 0.80 4.32 8.60
N PRO A 65 0.27 5.50 8.94
CA PRO A 65 0.46 6.10 10.26
C PRO A 65 0.09 5.15 11.41
N GLY A 66 1.00 4.99 12.37
CA GLY A 66 0.80 4.16 13.56
C GLY A 66 0.84 2.63 13.33
N SER A 67 0.97 2.16 12.09
CA SER A 67 1.01 0.73 11.75
C SER A 67 2.18 -0.01 12.42
N GLN A 68 3.40 0.53 12.35
CA GLN A 68 4.60 -0.09 12.92
C GLN A 68 4.50 -0.25 14.45
N GLU A 69 4.01 0.77 15.14
CA GLU A 69 3.82 0.71 16.61
C GLU A 69 2.75 -0.31 16.99
N SER A 70 1.64 -0.34 16.25
CA SER A 70 0.57 -1.32 16.47
C SER A 70 1.09 -2.74 16.24
N LEU A 71 1.85 -2.96 15.16
CA LEU A 71 2.46 -4.25 14.85
C LEU A 71 3.45 -4.71 15.93
N ARG A 72 4.29 -3.81 16.46
CA ARG A 72 5.21 -4.14 17.56
C ARG A 72 4.46 -4.72 18.76
N ARG A 73 3.39 -4.04 19.20
CA ARG A 73 2.56 -4.49 20.34
C ARG A 73 1.83 -5.81 20.08
N ILE A 74 1.42 -6.04 18.84
CA ILE A 74 0.80 -7.31 18.44
C ILE A 74 1.85 -8.43 18.46
N ASN A 75 3.05 -8.17 17.93
CA ASN A 75 4.13 -9.16 17.82
C ASN A 75 4.71 -9.59 19.18
N GLU A 76 4.51 -8.79 20.24
CA GLU A 76 4.81 -9.20 21.62
C GLU A 76 3.98 -10.41 22.10
N LYS A 77 2.81 -10.66 21.48
CA LYS A 77 1.84 -11.68 21.92
C LYS A 77 1.52 -12.73 20.86
N TYR A 78 1.75 -12.41 19.59
CA TYR A 78 1.36 -13.22 18.44
C TYR A 78 2.53 -13.35 17.46
N ASP A 79 2.57 -14.45 16.72
CA ASP A 79 3.46 -14.59 15.57
C ASP A 79 2.88 -13.76 14.40
N VAL A 80 3.48 -12.62 14.08
CA VAL A 80 3.03 -11.76 12.98
C VAL A 80 3.71 -12.18 11.68
N ILE A 81 2.90 -12.46 10.66
CA ILE A 81 3.37 -12.69 9.30
C ILE A 81 2.77 -11.63 8.39
N VAL A 82 3.62 -10.85 7.74
CA VAL A 82 3.18 -9.96 6.66
C VAL A 82 2.94 -10.80 5.41
N VAL A 83 1.75 -10.67 4.83
CA VAL A 83 1.33 -11.37 3.61
C VAL A 83 0.97 -10.31 2.58
N SER A 84 1.53 -10.40 1.38
CA SER A 84 1.21 -9.47 0.28
C SER A 84 1.29 -10.20 -1.05
N LEU A 85 0.42 -9.82 -1.98
CA LEU A 85 0.49 -10.30 -3.35
C LEU A 85 1.57 -9.52 -4.11
N ALA A 86 2.50 -10.24 -4.73
CA ALA A 86 3.59 -9.64 -5.50
C ALA A 86 3.73 -10.24 -6.91
N THR A 87 3.08 -11.37 -7.19
CA THR A 87 3.17 -12.03 -8.51
C THR A 87 2.29 -11.36 -9.57
N GLU A 88 1.38 -10.48 -9.16
CA GLU A 88 0.50 -9.74 -10.06
C GLU A 88 1.26 -8.73 -10.92
N PHE A 89 2.29 -8.08 -10.34
CA PHE A 89 3.14 -7.11 -11.03
C PHE A 89 4.61 -7.54 -10.93
N PRO A 90 5.28 -7.88 -12.06
CA PRO A 90 6.61 -8.51 -12.04
C PRO A 90 7.70 -7.78 -11.24
N THR A 91 7.63 -6.44 -11.18
CA THR A 91 8.59 -5.61 -10.44
C THR A 91 8.27 -5.47 -8.96
N SER A 92 7.02 -5.76 -8.55
CA SER A 92 6.56 -5.47 -7.18
C SER A 92 7.22 -6.33 -6.12
N LEU A 93 7.65 -7.56 -6.43
CA LEU A 93 8.29 -8.43 -5.45
C LEU A 93 9.57 -7.81 -4.87
N ILE A 94 10.44 -7.29 -5.75
CA ILE A 94 11.69 -6.66 -5.32
C ILE A 94 11.39 -5.40 -4.52
N ASP A 95 10.50 -4.54 -5.03
CA ASP A 95 10.16 -3.29 -4.37
C ASP A 95 9.57 -3.50 -2.97
N LYS A 96 8.61 -4.44 -2.83
CA LYS A 96 7.97 -4.78 -1.56
C LYS A 96 8.95 -5.41 -0.58
N GLN A 97 9.85 -6.28 -1.07
CA GLN A 97 10.88 -6.88 -0.22
C GLN A 97 11.83 -5.82 0.31
N LEU A 98 12.31 -4.91 -0.56
CA LEU A 98 13.20 -3.82 -0.13
C LEU A 98 12.48 -2.88 0.84
N TRP A 99 11.23 -2.51 0.55
CA TRP A 99 10.42 -1.66 1.42
C TRP A 99 10.25 -2.25 2.83
N LEU A 100 10.05 -3.57 2.95
CA LEU A 100 9.93 -4.24 4.25
C LEU A 100 11.24 -4.28 5.05
N ASN A 101 12.38 -4.02 4.43
CA ASN A 101 13.72 -4.11 5.05
C ASN A 101 14.42 -2.76 5.23
N ASP A 102 13.70 -1.66 4.98
CA ASP A 102 14.12 -0.30 5.34
C ASP A 102 13.88 0.01 6.83
#